data_AF-A0AAD9BH74-F1
#
_entry.id   AF-A0AAD9BH74-F1
#
_cell.length_a   1.000
_cell.length_b   1.000
_cell.length_c   1.000
_cell.angle_alpha   90.00
_cell.angle_beta   90.00
_cell.angle_gamma   90.00
#
_symmetry.space_group_name_H-M   'P 1'
#
loop_
_entity.id
_entity.type
_entity.pdbx_description
1 polymer ?
#
loop_
_entity_poly.entity_id
_entity_poly.type
_entity_poly.pdbx_seq_one_letter_code
_entity_poly.pdbx_strand_id
1 'polypeptide(L)'
;MVPFLAKELQSTLTGLLSCFIKREELAKIKTPLQLTKLDPQEKQIHVPLKHLDIGFSTKQALQKASEKLQENPVKIVEFKKECVSLLAMTCKKIMERSPLMYPAVRHMRSLDPVMIVTETESTTAMFEKLLQVLLNAGWCPATECDKVLSQYKAFSLDVNTNHKAEFQEFVYSCRLDEFFGRYLSGKEEYAELWNIMQCLFTLSHGQAAVERGYSVNKDMLVENLQEKTLIAMRLVHDAMAGHTDGALPKDLKQHCRGARTRYEMYLEDQKKLREQTTKEKKRKELSQEIQKVKTKRQKVMTSAETMEKEAHEMAVMVEKKHDFTLLSKSNAYRKGVADKKEEVAALDKALKELQESVNKLKQ
;
A
#
# COMPACT_ATOMS: atom_id res chain seq x y z
N MET A 1 10.75 3.43 -2.49
CA MET A 1 11.27 2.39 -1.56
C MET A 1 12.72 2.71 -1.21
N VAL A 2 13.22 2.23 -0.08
CA VAL A 2 14.56 2.58 0.46
C VAL A 2 15.72 2.41 -0.52
N PRO A 3 15.80 1.36 -1.39
CA PRO A 3 16.88 1.22 -2.36
C PRO A 3 17.06 2.42 -3.30
N PHE A 4 15.99 3.14 -3.61
CA PHE A 4 16.00 4.28 -4.51
C PHE A 4 16.05 5.64 -3.80
N LEU A 5 15.76 5.65 -2.49
CA LEU A 5 15.64 6.86 -1.67
C LEU A 5 16.88 7.73 -1.75
N ALA A 6 18.07 7.12 -1.70
CA ALA A 6 19.31 7.88 -1.74
C ALA A 6 19.53 8.58 -3.09
N LYS A 7 19.17 7.94 -4.21
CA LYS A 7 19.28 8.51 -5.56
C LYS A 7 18.27 9.64 -5.76
N GLU A 8 17.02 9.40 -5.35
CA GLU A 8 15.95 10.39 -5.43
C GLU A 8 16.27 11.64 -4.60
N LEU A 9 16.65 11.47 -3.33
CA LEU A 9 17.04 12.60 -2.48
C LEU A 9 18.25 13.35 -3.00
N GLN A 10 19.25 12.65 -3.52
CA GLN A 10 20.42 13.27 -4.16
C GLN A 10 19.99 14.12 -5.35
N SER A 11 19.10 13.61 -6.21
CA SER A 11 18.58 14.34 -7.38
C SER A 11 17.78 15.58 -6.97
N THR A 12 16.84 15.45 -6.03
CA THR A 12 16.01 16.57 -5.54
C THR A 12 16.87 17.67 -4.91
N LEU A 13 17.80 17.32 -4.02
CA LEU A 13 18.69 18.29 -3.39
C LEU A 13 19.61 18.95 -4.42
N THR A 14 20.19 18.20 -5.35
CA THR A 14 21.04 18.77 -6.40
C THR A 14 20.25 19.74 -7.28
N GLY A 15 18.99 19.43 -7.60
CA GLY A 15 18.09 20.33 -8.32
C GLY A 15 17.87 21.65 -7.58
N LEU A 16 17.56 21.61 -6.29
CA LEU A 16 17.37 22.82 -5.47
C LEU A 16 18.65 23.66 -5.36
N LEU A 17 19.80 23.02 -5.13
CA LEU A 17 21.08 23.71 -5.04
C LEU A 17 21.48 24.34 -6.38
N SER A 18 21.14 23.71 -7.50
CA SER A 18 21.47 24.21 -8.84
C SER A 18 20.86 25.58 -9.15
N CYS A 19 19.82 25.99 -8.41
CA CYS A 19 19.21 27.31 -8.54
C CYS A 19 20.15 28.44 -8.14
N PHE A 20 21.02 28.22 -7.13
CA PHE A 20 21.82 29.29 -6.50
C PHE A 20 23.30 28.94 -6.24
N ILE A 21 23.73 27.69 -6.41
CA ILE A 21 25.13 27.26 -6.24
C ILE A 21 25.83 27.13 -7.59
N LYS A 22 27.12 27.51 -7.64
CA LYS A 22 27.98 27.38 -8.81
C LYS A 22 28.04 25.93 -9.30
N ARG A 23 27.89 25.74 -10.61
CA ARG A 23 27.94 24.41 -11.24
C ARG A 23 29.26 23.69 -10.98
N GLU A 24 30.37 24.43 -10.92
CA GLU A 24 31.71 23.88 -10.61
C GLU A 24 31.76 23.24 -9.22
N GLU A 25 31.10 23.83 -8.23
CA GLU A 25 31.06 23.30 -6.87
C GLU A 25 30.16 22.07 -6.78
N LEU A 26 29.02 22.08 -7.50
CA LEU A 26 28.15 20.91 -7.59
C LEU A 26 28.82 19.74 -8.32
N ALA A 27 29.64 20.01 -9.34
CA ALA A 27 30.36 18.97 -10.08
C ALA A 27 31.41 18.23 -9.24
N LYS A 28 31.90 18.84 -8.15
CA LYS A 28 32.80 18.18 -7.19
C LYS A 28 32.09 17.12 -6.35
N ILE A 29 30.75 17.20 -6.23
CA ILE A 29 29.95 16.29 -5.42
C ILE A 29 29.63 15.04 -6.22
N LYS A 30 30.35 13.95 -5.96
CA LYS A 30 30.16 12.66 -6.63
C LYS A 30 29.31 11.68 -5.82
N THR A 31 29.26 11.86 -4.50
CA THR A 31 28.61 10.91 -3.58
C THR A 31 27.50 11.57 -2.76
N PRO A 32 26.45 10.80 -2.36
CA PRO A 32 25.40 11.33 -1.48
C PRO A 32 25.93 11.87 -0.14
N LEU A 33 27.03 11.31 0.38
CA LEU A 33 27.65 11.79 1.61
C LEU A 33 28.33 13.14 1.44
N GLN A 34 28.99 13.40 0.29
CA GLN A 34 29.57 14.72 0.02
C GLN A 34 28.49 15.80 -0.05
N LEU A 35 27.31 15.46 -0.59
CA LEU A 35 26.17 16.37 -0.66
C LEU A 35 25.72 16.84 0.73
N THR A 36 25.73 15.96 1.72
CA THR A 36 25.34 16.30 3.10
C THR A 36 26.38 17.14 3.84
N LYS A 37 27.61 17.25 3.32
CA LYS A 37 28.71 18.02 3.93
C LYS A 37 28.82 19.43 3.36
N LEU A 38 28.10 19.74 2.28
CA LEU A 38 28.08 21.07 1.69
C LEU A 38 27.32 22.01 2.62
N ASP A 39 27.88 23.20 2.90
CA ASP A 39 27.13 24.27 3.55
C ASP A 39 26.48 25.16 2.47
N PRO A 40 25.16 25.04 2.22
CA PRO A 40 24.49 25.86 1.22
C PRO A 40 24.43 27.35 1.60
N GLN A 41 24.78 27.74 2.82
CA GLN A 41 24.80 29.16 3.23
C GLN A 41 26.12 29.86 2.88
N GLU A 42 27.14 29.13 2.44
CA GLU A 42 28.43 29.70 2.11
C GLU A 42 28.35 30.59 0.86
N LYS A 43 28.55 31.90 1.04
CA LYS A 43 28.39 32.88 -0.06
C LYS A 43 29.41 32.72 -1.18
N GLN A 44 30.56 32.08 -0.92
CA GLN A 44 31.63 31.91 -1.91
C GLN A 44 31.24 30.93 -3.03
N ILE A 45 30.39 29.95 -2.70
CA ILE A 45 29.91 28.94 -3.64
C ILE A 45 28.65 29.38 -4.38
N HIS A 46 28.06 30.53 -4.04
CA HIS A 46 26.85 31.03 -4.69
C HIS A 46 27.14 31.61 -6.07
N VAL A 47 26.17 31.47 -6.97
CA VAL A 47 26.18 32.18 -8.26
C VAL A 47 25.91 33.68 -8.02
N PRO A 48 26.43 34.57 -8.88
CA PRO A 48 26.03 35.97 -8.85
C PRO A 48 24.51 36.11 -9.00
N LEU A 49 23.89 37.08 -8.33
CA LEU A 49 22.42 37.31 -8.35
C LEU A 49 21.84 37.54 -9.76
N LYS A 50 22.69 37.88 -10.73
CA LYS A 50 22.32 37.99 -12.16
C LYS A 50 22.03 36.63 -12.79
N HIS A 51 22.70 35.57 -12.34
CA HIS A 51 22.60 34.21 -12.85
C HIS A 51 21.74 33.29 -11.98
N LEU A 52 21.09 33.83 -10.95
CA LEU A 52 20.15 33.08 -10.11
C LEU A 52 19.00 32.53 -10.94
N ASP A 53 18.73 31.22 -10.82
CA ASP A 53 17.56 30.62 -11.44
C ASP A 53 16.35 30.67 -10.51
N ILE A 54 15.43 31.58 -10.81
CA ILE A 54 14.17 31.77 -10.09
C ILE A 54 12.96 31.22 -10.87
N GLY A 55 13.19 30.59 -12.03
CA GLY A 55 12.14 30.08 -12.91
C GLY A 55 11.45 31.13 -13.78
N PHE A 56 10.75 30.66 -14.83
CA PHE A 56 10.11 31.52 -15.83
C PHE A 56 8.96 32.36 -15.26
N SER A 57 8.07 31.74 -14.49
CA SER A 57 6.90 32.42 -13.91
C SER A 57 7.31 33.57 -13.00
N THR A 58 8.31 33.35 -12.13
CA THR A 58 8.84 34.37 -11.23
C THR A 58 9.52 35.50 -12.00
N LYS A 59 10.29 35.19 -13.05
CA LYS A 59 10.90 36.21 -13.93
C LYS A 59 9.84 37.11 -14.56
N GLN A 60 8.76 36.53 -15.09
CA GLN A 60 7.66 37.28 -15.70
C GLN A 60 6.90 38.12 -14.67
N ALA A 61 6.67 37.58 -13.47
CA ALA A 61 6.01 38.30 -12.38
C ALA A 61 6.85 39.51 -11.91
N LEU A 62 8.17 39.34 -11.75
CA LEU A 62 9.08 40.43 -11.41
C LEU A 62 9.14 41.50 -12.49
N GLN A 63 9.14 41.12 -13.77
CA GLN A 63 9.13 42.08 -14.87
C GLN A 63 7.84 42.93 -14.85
N LYS A 64 6.68 42.28 -14.71
CA LYS A 64 5.38 42.98 -14.60
C LYS A 64 5.29 43.88 -13.37
N ALA A 65 5.85 43.45 -12.24
CA ALA A 65 5.90 44.26 -11.02
C ALA A 65 6.80 45.49 -11.22
N SER A 66 7.98 45.29 -11.82
CA SER A 66 8.93 46.36 -12.13
C SER A 66 8.32 47.42 -13.07
N GLU A 67 7.59 47.01 -14.09
CA GLU A 67 6.94 47.90 -15.06
C GLU A 67 5.77 48.68 -14.43
N LYS A 68 4.97 48.03 -13.59
CA LYS A 68 3.78 48.64 -12.97
C LYS A 68 4.09 49.59 -11.81
N LEU A 69 5.11 49.27 -11.02
CA LEU A 69 5.38 49.97 -9.75
C LEU A 69 6.54 50.98 -9.85
N GLN A 70 7.15 51.16 -11.03
CA GLN A 70 8.41 51.90 -11.20
C GLN A 70 9.43 51.49 -10.13
N GLU A 71 9.49 50.18 -9.84
CA GLU A 71 10.20 49.69 -8.67
C GLU A 71 11.71 49.93 -8.77
N ASN A 72 12.27 50.41 -7.66
CA ASN A 72 13.70 50.66 -7.57
C ASN A 72 14.47 49.33 -7.78
N PRO A 73 15.48 49.27 -8.66
CA PRO A 73 16.30 48.07 -8.88
C PRO A 73 16.88 47.47 -7.59
N VAL A 74 17.01 48.26 -6.52
CA VAL A 74 17.40 47.80 -5.18
C VAL A 74 16.45 46.73 -4.62
N LYS A 75 15.12 46.90 -4.74
CA LYS A 75 14.13 45.95 -4.20
C LYS A 75 14.16 44.60 -4.91
N ILE A 76 14.40 44.59 -6.22
CA ILE A 76 14.55 43.35 -7.00
C ILE A 76 15.80 42.59 -6.55
N VAL A 77 16.88 43.32 -6.25
CA VAL A 77 18.11 42.71 -5.70
C VAL A 77 17.88 42.17 -4.29
N GLU A 78 17.14 42.88 -3.44
CA GLU A 78 16.74 42.41 -2.10
C GLU A 78 15.90 41.14 -2.17
N PHE A 79 14.85 41.11 -3.00
CA PHE A 79 14.04 39.92 -3.21
C PHE A 79 14.87 38.71 -3.66
N LYS A 80 15.83 38.91 -4.58
CA LYS A 80 16.73 37.84 -5.01
C LYS A 80 17.62 37.33 -3.87
N LYS A 81 18.12 38.23 -3.01
CA LYS A 81 18.88 37.84 -1.81
C LYS A 81 18.03 37.04 -0.83
N GLU A 82 16.78 37.45 -0.61
CA GLU A 82 15.83 36.74 0.24
C GLU A 82 15.50 35.35 -0.31
N CYS A 83 15.28 35.22 -1.62
CA CYS A 83 15.10 33.93 -2.29
C CYS A 83 16.29 32.99 -2.04
N VAL A 84 17.53 33.48 -2.23
CA VAL A 84 18.74 32.68 -1.96
C VAL A 84 18.80 32.28 -0.50
N SER A 85 18.52 33.20 0.43
CA SER A 85 18.50 32.92 1.87
C SER A 85 17.50 31.82 2.23
N LEU A 86 16.27 31.92 1.71
CA LEU A 86 15.22 30.93 1.91
C LEU A 86 15.63 29.55 1.36
N LEU A 87 16.11 29.50 0.11
CA LEU A 87 16.54 28.25 -0.52
C LEU A 87 17.72 27.62 0.23
N ALA A 88 18.72 28.42 0.62
CA ALA A 88 19.87 27.96 1.37
C ALA A 88 19.48 27.40 2.74
N MET A 89 18.60 28.09 3.49
CA MET A 89 18.08 27.60 4.78
C MET A 89 17.28 26.31 4.61
N THR A 90 16.44 26.24 3.57
CA THR A 90 15.64 25.06 3.28
C THR A 90 16.54 23.86 2.95
N CYS A 91 17.52 24.04 2.06
CA CYS A 91 18.48 23.00 1.71
C CYS A 91 19.27 22.53 2.95
N LYS A 92 19.76 23.47 3.77
CA LYS A 92 20.45 23.15 5.03
C LYS A 92 19.58 22.30 5.94
N LYS A 93 18.30 22.67 6.10
CA LYS A 93 17.40 21.93 6.97
C LYS A 93 17.09 20.53 6.47
N ILE A 94 16.93 20.37 5.15
CA ILE A 94 16.76 19.06 4.52
C ILE A 94 18.01 18.21 4.72
N MET A 95 19.21 18.79 4.51
CA MET A 95 20.48 18.09 4.70
C MET A 95 20.70 17.63 6.14
N GLU A 96 20.41 18.48 7.14
CA GLU A 96 20.50 18.15 8.58
C GLU A 96 19.67 16.92 8.98
N ARG A 97 18.48 16.78 8.40
CA ARG A 97 17.54 15.69 8.69
C ARG A 97 17.59 14.57 7.65
N SER A 98 18.54 14.63 6.71
CA SER A 98 18.54 13.75 5.56
C SER A 98 18.92 12.32 5.95
N PRO A 99 18.17 11.30 5.50
CA PRO A 99 18.55 9.92 5.70
C PRO A 99 19.83 9.55 4.92
N LEU A 100 20.30 10.42 4.01
CA LEU A 100 21.59 10.29 3.33
C LEU A 100 22.78 10.25 4.29
N MET A 101 22.64 10.72 5.53
CA MET A 101 23.68 10.61 6.56
C MET A 101 23.93 9.16 7.00
N TYR A 102 22.93 8.29 6.89
CA TYR A 102 23.04 6.90 7.33
C TYR A 102 23.67 6.01 6.25
N PRO A 103 24.74 5.26 6.58
CA PRO A 103 25.38 4.32 5.65
C PRO A 103 24.39 3.30 5.06
N ALA A 104 23.46 2.77 5.86
CA ALA A 104 22.44 1.82 5.40
C ALA A 104 21.68 2.36 4.18
N VAL A 105 21.15 3.58 4.27
CA VAL A 105 20.35 4.20 3.19
C VAL A 105 21.19 4.43 1.94
N ARG A 106 22.46 4.82 2.09
CA ARG A 106 23.37 5.01 0.96
C ARG A 106 23.69 3.69 0.26
N HIS A 107 23.91 2.63 1.03
CA HIS A 107 24.35 1.33 0.52
C HIS A 107 23.20 0.45 0.03
N MET A 108 21.95 0.70 0.47
CA MET A 108 20.74 0.06 -0.06
C MET A 108 20.53 0.25 -1.57
N ARG A 109 21.20 1.23 -2.19
CA ARG A 109 21.26 1.40 -3.64
C ARG A 109 21.83 0.17 -4.36
N SER A 110 22.53 -0.71 -3.65
CA SER A 110 22.96 -1.99 -4.20
C SER A 110 21.79 -2.85 -4.69
N LEU A 111 20.59 -2.65 -4.14
CA LEU A 111 19.38 -3.39 -4.53
C LEU A 111 18.58 -2.69 -5.63
N ASP A 112 19.13 -1.67 -6.30
CA ASP A 112 18.54 -1.07 -7.50
C ASP A 112 18.77 -2.03 -8.71
N PRO A 113 17.71 -2.59 -9.32
CA PRO A 113 17.84 -3.54 -10.43
C PRO A 113 18.70 -3.02 -11.59
N VAL A 114 18.59 -1.72 -11.89
CA VAL A 114 19.35 -1.11 -12.98
C VAL A 114 20.83 -1.05 -12.60
N MET A 115 21.17 -0.67 -11.36
CA MET A 115 22.56 -0.57 -10.91
C MET A 115 23.27 -1.92 -10.80
N ILE A 116 22.54 -3.00 -10.50
CA ILE A 116 23.09 -4.37 -10.48
C ILE A 116 23.71 -4.74 -11.84
N VAL A 117 23.07 -4.33 -12.94
CA VAL A 117 23.52 -4.59 -14.30
C VAL A 117 24.51 -3.54 -14.81
N THR A 118 24.27 -2.26 -14.54
CA THR A 118 25.10 -1.20 -15.13
C THR A 118 26.42 -0.99 -14.39
N GLU A 119 26.47 -1.24 -13.08
CA GLU A 119 27.61 -0.94 -12.21
C GLU A 119 27.92 -2.10 -11.24
N THR A 120 27.99 -3.33 -11.74
CA THR A 120 28.09 -4.56 -10.95
C THR A 120 29.16 -4.55 -9.84
N GLU A 121 30.39 -4.10 -10.14
CA GLU A 121 31.47 -4.04 -9.13
C GLU A 121 31.17 -3.03 -8.00
N SER A 122 30.69 -1.83 -8.38
CA SER A 122 30.30 -0.77 -7.46
C SER A 122 29.15 -1.21 -6.56
N THR A 123 28.13 -1.82 -7.16
CA THR A 123 26.93 -2.35 -6.49
C THR A 123 27.30 -3.47 -5.50
N THR A 124 28.24 -4.35 -5.87
CA THR A 124 28.76 -5.40 -4.98
C THR A 124 29.49 -4.81 -3.78
N ALA A 125 30.38 -3.82 -4.00
CA ALA A 125 31.08 -3.13 -2.93
C ALA A 125 30.12 -2.33 -2.01
N MET A 126 29.02 -1.81 -2.54
CA MET A 126 27.96 -1.19 -1.74
C MET A 126 27.23 -2.23 -0.89
N PHE A 127 26.90 -3.38 -1.45
CA PHE A 127 26.23 -4.45 -0.71
C PHE A 127 27.10 -5.00 0.43
N GLU A 128 28.40 -5.16 0.21
CA GLU A 128 29.35 -5.55 1.27
C GLU A 128 29.34 -4.54 2.43
N LYS A 129 29.34 -3.23 2.13
CA LYS A 129 29.22 -2.18 3.15
C LYS A 129 27.86 -2.20 3.84
N LEU A 130 26.78 -2.60 3.15
CA LEU A 130 25.47 -2.79 3.75
C LEU A 130 25.49 -3.94 4.76
N LEU A 131 26.10 -5.08 4.40
CA LEU A 131 26.28 -6.22 5.31
C LEU A 131 27.09 -5.83 6.55
N GLN A 132 28.16 -5.04 6.39
CA GLN A 132 28.91 -4.53 7.54
C GLN A 132 28.05 -3.69 8.49
N VAL A 133 27.09 -2.92 7.96
CA VAL A 133 26.14 -2.16 8.78
C VAL A 133 25.19 -3.10 9.53
N LEU A 134 24.69 -4.16 8.88
CA LEU A 134 23.83 -5.17 9.50
C LEU A 134 24.56 -5.98 10.57
N LEU A 135 25.82 -6.33 10.32
CA LEU A 135 26.70 -7.00 11.28
C LEU A 135 26.89 -6.14 12.53
N ASN A 136 27.23 -4.86 12.35
CA ASN A 136 27.41 -3.93 13.46
C ASN A 136 26.12 -3.69 14.25
N ALA A 137 24.94 -3.82 13.60
CA ALA A 137 23.63 -3.73 14.25
C ALA A 137 23.20 -5.03 14.95
N GLY A 138 23.96 -6.12 14.79
CA GLY A 138 23.63 -7.44 15.34
C GLY A 138 22.50 -8.17 14.61
N TRP A 139 22.20 -7.77 13.35
CA TRP A 139 21.09 -8.35 12.57
C TRP A 139 21.51 -9.61 11.80
N CYS A 140 22.79 -9.76 11.51
CA CYS A 140 23.34 -10.90 10.77
C CYS A 140 24.73 -11.24 11.34
N PRO A 141 25.00 -12.49 11.75
CA PRO A 141 26.32 -12.91 12.19
C PRO A 141 27.32 -12.93 11.03
N ALA A 142 28.61 -12.80 11.35
CA ALA A 142 29.67 -12.72 10.34
C ALA A 142 29.69 -13.94 9.39
N THR A 143 29.44 -15.14 9.92
CA THR A 143 29.37 -16.39 9.14
C THR A 143 28.27 -16.39 8.09
N GLU A 144 27.15 -15.73 8.36
CA GLU A 144 26.04 -15.59 7.42
C GLU A 144 26.31 -14.46 6.42
N CYS A 145 26.97 -13.37 6.85
CA CYS A 145 27.38 -12.28 5.96
C CYS A 145 28.25 -12.75 4.79
N ASP A 146 29.24 -13.61 5.04
CA ASP A 146 30.12 -14.14 3.98
C ASP A 146 29.33 -14.99 2.96
N LYS A 147 28.39 -15.80 3.47
CA LYS A 147 27.50 -16.63 2.63
C LYS A 147 26.59 -15.76 1.78
N VAL A 148 25.95 -14.76 2.39
CA VAL A 148 25.06 -13.81 1.70
C VAL A 148 25.82 -13.00 0.65
N LEU A 149 27.05 -12.58 0.93
CA LEU A 149 27.88 -11.87 -0.05
C LEU A 149 28.28 -12.76 -1.24
N SER A 150 28.60 -14.04 -0.98
CA SER A 150 28.87 -15.01 -2.05
C SER A 150 27.65 -15.23 -2.94
N GLN A 151 26.47 -15.43 -2.33
CA GLN A 151 25.20 -15.56 -3.05
C GLN A 151 24.87 -14.32 -3.87
N TYR A 152 25.12 -13.13 -3.32
CA TYR A 152 24.89 -11.87 -4.03
C TYR A 152 25.76 -11.73 -5.28
N LYS A 153 27.05 -12.11 -5.19
CA LYS A 153 27.97 -12.12 -6.34
C LYS A 153 27.52 -13.11 -7.41
N ALA A 154 27.13 -14.32 -7.00
CA ALA A 154 26.61 -15.35 -7.92
C ALA A 154 25.33 -14.88 -8.61
N PHE A 155 24.39 -14.31 -7.85
CA PHE A 155 23.16 -13.74 -8.37
C PHE A 155 23.43 -12.59 -9.35
N SER A 156 24.35 -11.68 -9.00
CA SER A 156 24.70 -10.57 -9.89
C SER A 156 25.33 -11.03 -11.21
N LEU A 157 26.06 -12.15 -11.20
CA LEU A 157 26.59 -12.77 -12.42
C LEU A 157 25.47 -13.42 -13.24
N ASP A 158 24.56 -14.15 -12.60
CA ASP A 158 23.38 -14.78 -13.23
C ASP A 158 22.49 -13.74 -13.90
N VAL A 159 22.18 -12.63 -13.21
CA VAL A 159 21.40 -11.51 -13.74
C VAL A 159 22.06 -10.91 -14.98
N ASN A 160 23.37 -10.67 -14.95
CA ASN A 160 24.08 -10.13 -16.11
C ASN A 160 24.16 -11.09 -17.31
N THR A 161 24.08 -12.40 -17.07
CA THR A 161 24.18 -13.42 -18.11
C THR A 161 22.81 -13.74 -18.73
N ASN A 162 21.79 -13.90 -17.89
CA ASN A 162 20.51 -14.49 -18.28
C ASN A 162 19.33 -13.49 -18.27
N HIS A 163 19.38 -12.44 -17.43
CA HIS A 163 18.23 -11.57 -17.16
C HIS A 163 18.52 -10.07 -17.36
N LYS A 164 19.58 -9.75 -18.12
CA LYS A 164 20.10 -8.39 -18.25
C LYS A 164 19.06 -7.37 -18.71
N ALA A 165 18.26 -7.72 -19.72
CA ALA A 165 17.26 -6.82 -20.30
C ALA A 165 16.16 -6.47 -19.29
N GLU A 166 15.64 -7.46 -18.56
CA GLU A 166 14.56 -7.28 -17.57
C GLU A 166 14.97 -6.34 -16.44
N PHE A 167 16.23 -6.42 -15.99
CA PHE A 167 16.78 -5.55 -14.94
C PHE A 167 17.10 -4.14 -15.45
N GLN A 168 17.60 -4.01 -16.69
CA GLN A 168 17.94 -2.72 -17.28
C GLN A 168 16.68 -1.91 -17.65
N GLU A 169 15.62 -2.58 -18.08
CA GLU A 169 14.32 -1.97 -18.42
C GLU A 169 13.37 -1.89 -17.22
N PHE A 170 13.86 -2.16 -16.01
CA PHE A 170 13.02 -2.11 -14.81
C PHE A 170 12.44 -0.70 -14.63
N VAL A 171 11.13 -0.61 -14.82
CA VAL A 171 10.29 0.54 -14.45
C VAL A 171 9.47 0.12 -13.24
N TYR A 172 9.11 1.07 -12.37
CA TYR A 172 8.25 0.86 -11.19
C TYR A 172 6.80 0.46 -11.54
N SER A 173 6.62 -0.59 -12.33
CA SER A 173 5.36 -1.22 -12.68
C SER A 173 4.95 -2.30 -11.68
N CYS A 174 5.90 -2.82 -10.90
CA CYS A 174 5.67 -3.84 -9.86
C CYS A 174 6.46 -3.53 -8.59
N ARG A 175 6.10 -4.19 -7.48
CA ARG A 175 6.83 -4.06 -6.23
C ARG A 175 8.19 -4.76 -6.36
N LEU A 176 9.21 -4.22 -5.69
CA LEU A 176 10.58 -4.71 -5.81
C LEU A 176 10.78 -6.09 -5.17
N ASP A 177 10.08 -6.39 -4.07
CA ASP A 177 10.05 -7.72 -3.48
C ASP A 177 9.40 -8.74 -4.40
N GLU A 178 8.31 -8.39 -5.09
CA GLU A 178 7.69 -9.25 -6.09
C GLU A 178 8.65 -9.49 -7.27
N PHE A 179 9.33 -8.44 -7.75
CA PHE A 179 10.29 -8.51 -8.83
C PHE A 179 11.46 -9.44 -8.49
N PHE A 180 12.17 -9.19 -7.39
CA PHE A 180 13.29 -10.05 -6.96
C PHE A 180 12.83 -11.46 -6.58
N GLY A 181 11.61 -11.60 -6.05
CA GLY A 181 11.02 -12.89 -5.72
C GLY A 181 10.96 -13.85 -6.91
N ARG A 182 10.79 -13.34 -8.14
CA ARG A 182 10.79 -14.17 -9.36
C ARG A 182 12.12 -14.89 -9.60
N TYR A 183 13.23 -14.32 -9.14
CA TYR A 183 14.57 -14.85 -9.38
C TYR A 183 15.17 -15.54 -8.16
N LEU A 184 14.77 -15.13 -6.95
CA LEU A 184 15.37 -15.57 -5.68
C LEU A 184 14.47 -16.50 -4.87
N SER A 185 13.14 -16.37 -4.97
CA SER A 185 12.22 -17.13 -4.13
C SER A 185 12.20 -18.61 -4.54
N GLY A 186 12.36 -19.51 -3.57
CA GLY A 186 12.32 -20.96 -3.78
C GLY A 186 13.60 -21.57 -4.34
N LYS A 187 14.67 -20.79 -4.53
CA LYS A 187 16.00 -21.29 -4.92
C LYS A 187 16.89 -21.44 -3.68
N GLU A 188 17.27 -22.68 -3.34
CA GLU A 188 18.13 -22.97 -2.18
C GLU A 188 19.50 -22.29 -2.27
N GLU A 189 20.02 -22.11 -3.49
CA GLU A 189 21.28 -21.41 -3.76
C GLU A 189 21.29 -19.94 -3.32
N TYR A 190 20.12 -19.30 -3.16
CA TYR A 190 19.99 -17.90 -2.75
C TYR A 190 19.16 -17.69 -1.47
N ALA A 191 18.96 -18.74 -0.67
CA ALA A 191 18.03 -18.70 0.46
C ALA A 191 18.38 -17.62 1.49
N GLU A 192 19.64 -17.52 1.92
CA GLU A 192 20.09 -16.53 2.91
C GLU A 192 20.05 -15.11 2.36
N LEU A 193 20.46 -14.91 1.11
CA LEU A 193 20.36 -13.63 0.42
C LEU A 193 18.90 -13.18 0.36
N TRP A 194 17.98 -14.07 0.00
CA TRP A 194 16.57 -13.75 -0.10
C TRP A 194 15.99 -13.35 1.27
N ASN A 195 16.32 -14.08 2.33
CA ASN A 195 15.87 -13.74 3.69
C ASN A 195 16.34 -12.34 4.12
N ILE A 196 17.61 -12.00 3.87
CA ILE A 196 18.14 -10.66 4.15
C ILE A 196 17.45 -9.62 3.28
N MET A 197 17.27 -9.85 1.99
CA MET A 197 16.60 -8.91 1.08
C MET A 197 15.14 -8.67 1.49
N GLN A 198 14.42 -9.70 1.93
CA GLN A 198 13.08 -9.55 2.49
C GLN A 198 13.08 -8.63 3.70
N CYS A 199 13.99 -8.84 4.66
CA CYS A 199 14.14 -7.94 5.81
C CYS A 199 14.43 -6.50 5.36
N LEU A 200 15.35 -6.31 4.41
CA LEU A 200 15.70 -4.99 3.87
C LEU A 200 14.54 -4.31 3.14
N PHE A 201 13.71 -5.05 2.41
CA PHE A 201 12.52 -4.52 1.76
C PHE A 201 11.41 -4.16 2.76
N THR A 202 11.31 -4.87 3.89
CA THR A 202 10.42 -4.49 4.99
C THR A 202 10.85 -3.21 5.71
N LEU A 203 12.15 -2.85 5.71
CA LEU A 203 12.60 -1.57 6.26
C LEU A 203 11.98 -0.37 5.55
N SER A 204 11.65 -0.51 4.26
CA SER A 204 10.93 0.54 3.53
C SER A 204 9.47 0.71 3.96
N HIS A 205 8.95 -0.25 4.73
CA HIS A 205 7.66 -0.18 5.41
C HIS A 205 7.78 0.25 6.88
N GLY A 206 9.00 0.42 7.41
CA GLY A 206 9.24 0.99 8.73
C GLY A 206 9.02 2.50 8.73
N GLN A 207 7.85 2.94 9.24
CA GLN A 207 7.38 4.34 9.31
C GLN A 207 6.88 4.95 7.98
N ALA A 208 6.61 4.14 6.95
CA ALA A 208 5.72 4.52 5.85
C ALA A 208 4.26 4.17 6.19
N ALA A 209 3.77 4.68 7.33
CA ALA A 209 2.35 4.64 7.69
C ALA A 209 1.80 6.07 7.68
N VAL A 210 1.81 6.73 6.51
CA VAL A 210 1.19 8.07 6.38
C VAL A 210 0.41 8.28 5.09
N GLU A 211 0.67 7.60 3.97
CA GLU A 211 0.00 8.00 2.70
C GLU A 211 -0.72 6.87 1.97
N ARG A 212 -1.87 6.44 2.54
CA ARG A 212 -3.17 6.26 1.83
C ARG A 212 -4.16 5.48 2.72
N GLY A 213 -4.62 6.16 3.75
CA GLY A 213 -5.64 5.66 4.65
C GLY A 213 -5.30 6.11 6.06
N TYR A 214 -6.27 6.71 6.74
CA TYR A 214 -6.21 7.00 8.17
C TYR A 214 -5.81 5.74 8.95
N SER A 215 -4.51 5.55 9.17
CA SER A 215 -3.98 4.57 10.10
C SER A 215 -3.91 5.28 11.43
N VAL A 216 -4.97 5.09 12.23
CA VAL A 216 -4.97 5.42 13.65
C VAL A 216 -3.72 4.82 14.26
N ASN A 217 -2.77 5.68 14.62
CA ASN A 217 -1.52 5.30 15.23
C ASN A 217 -1.85 4.57 16.54
N LYS A 218 -1.74 3.23 16.56
CA LYS A 218 -2.22 2.40 17.68
C LYS A 218 -1.44 2.66 18.96
N ASP A 219 -0.21 3.14 18.85
CA ASP A 219 0.65 3.51 19.98
C ASP A 219 0.48 4.99 20.39
N MET A 220 -0.22 5.79 19.56
CA MET A 220 -0.61 7.16 19.88
C MET A 220 -2.09 7.27 20.29
N LEU A 221 -2.84 6.17 20.20
CA LEU A 221 -3.96 5.91 21.10
C LEU A 221 -3.37 5.64 22.47
N VAL A 222 -2.92 6.69 23.13
CA VAL A 222 -2.93 6.70 24.58
C VAL A 222 -4.41 6.54 24.95
N GLU A 223 -4.76 5.27 25.18
CA GLU A 223 -6.02 4.73 25.72
C GLU A 223 -7.27 4.75 24.81
N ASN A 224 -7.38 3.83 23.83
CA ASN A 224 -8.67 3.37 23.28
C ASN A 224 -9.66 4.46 22.77
N LEU A 225 -9.18 5.65 22.43
CA LEU A 225 -10.05 6.75 22.01
C LEU A 225 -10.53 6.54 20.57
N GLN A 226 -11.85 6.39 20.39
CA GLN A 226 -12.43 6.37 19.05
C GLN A 226 -12.25 7.74 18.37
N GLU A 227 -12.25 7.77 17.03
CA GLU A 227 -12.15 9.00 16.22
C GLU A 227 -13.09 10.12 16.70
N LYS A 228 -14.34 9.77 17.04
CA LYS A 228 -15.33 10.71 17.59
C LYS A 228 -14.85 11.39 18.88
N THR A 229 -14.10 10.67 19.70
CA THR A 229 -13.53 11.16 20.95
C THR A 229 -12.39 12.14 20.68
N LEU A 230 -11.55 11.88 19.68
CA LEU A 230 -10.49 12.80 19.27
C LEU A 230 -11.06 14.10 18.68
N ILE A 231 -12.10 14.00 17.85
CA ILE A 231 -12.82 15.18 17.34
C ILE A 231 -13.41 15.98 18.50
N ALA A 232 -14.05 15.32 19.47
CA ALA A 232 -14.61 15.98 20.64
C ALA A 232 -13.52 16.67 21.49
N MET A 233 -12.38 16.03 21.73
CA MET A 233 -11.25 16.64 22.45
C MET A 233 -10.72 17.88 21.74
N ARG A 234 -10.61 17.84 20.40
CA ARG A 234 -10.17 18.99 19.62
C ARG A 234 -11.17 20.14 19.67
N LEU A 235 -12.48 19.85 19.56
CA LEU A 235 -13.53 20.87 19.71
C LEU A 235 -13.48 21.54 21.09
N VAL A 236 -13.22 20.76 22.15
CA VAL A 236 -13.06 21.30 23.51
C VAL A 236 -11.80 22.16 23.61
N HIS A 237 -10.67 21.70 23.06
CA HIS A 237 -9.43 22.47 23.02
C HIS A 237 -9.61 23.80 22.27
N ASP A 238 -10.22 23.78 21.10
CA ASP A 238 -10.45 24.97 20.28
C ASP A 238 -11.42 25.94 20.97
N ALA A 239 -12.44 25.44 21.69
CA ALA A 239 -13.34 26.28 22.50
C ALA A 239 -12.64 26.91 23.72
N MET A 240 -11.61 26.25 24.25
CA MET A 240 -10.81 26.77 25.37
C MET A 240 -9.69 27.71 24.91
N ALA A 241 -9.23 27.60 23.66
CA ALA A 241 -8.20 28.47 23.08
C ALA A 241 -8.70 29.93 23.01
N GLY A 242 -8.32 30.74 23.99
CA GLY A 242 -8.73 32.15 24.13
C GLY A 242 -9.38 32.48 25.47
N HIS A 243 -9.66 31.48 26.31
CA HIS A 243 -10.13 31.69 27.68
C HIS A 243 -8.96 31.54 28.66
N THR A 244 -8.80 32.51 29.57
CA THR A 244 -7.80 32.43 30.65
C THR A 244 -8.14 31.29 31.60
N ASP A 245 -7.11 30.63 32.11
CA ASP A 245 -7.21 29.50 33.04
C ASP A 245 -8.16 29.83 34.21
N GLY A 246 -9.37 29.27 34.18
CA GLY A 246 -10.39 29.44 35.24
C GLY A 246 -11.81 29.81 34.79
N ALA A 247 -12.01 30.40 33.60
CA ALA A 247 -13.34 30.81 33.15
C ALA A 247 -13.93 29.87 32.07
N LEU A 248 -14.64 28.82 32.50
CA LEU A 248 -15.34 27.89 31.60
C LEU A 248 -16.49 28.59 30.84
N PRO A 249 -16.54 28.50 29.49
CA PRO A 249 -17.63 29.04 28.67
C PRO A 249 -19.02 28.53 29.10
N LYS A 250 -20.04 29.39 29.06
CA LYS A 250 -21.43 29.01 29.43
C LYS A 250 -21.98 27.88 28.55
N ASP A 251 -21.66 27.92 27.25
CA ASP A 251 -22.10 26.91 26.29
C ASP A 251 -21.49 25.54 26.58
N LEU A 252 -20.21 25.51 27.00
CA LEU A 252 -19.52 24.29 27.40
C LEU A 252 -20.18 23.68 28.65
N LYS A 253 -20.56 24.51 29.64
CA LYS A 253 -21.29 24.04 30.84
C LYS A 253 -22.64 23.41 30.47
N GLN A 254 -23.39 24.01 29.54
CA GLN A 254 -24.65 23.45 29.07
C GLN A 254 -24.45 22.14 28.30
N HIS A 255 -23.40 22.05 27.47
CA HIS A 255 -23.06 20.82 26.76
C HIS A 255 -22.66 19.70 27.74
N CYS A 256 -21.86 19.98 28.77
CA CYS A 256 -21.50 19.01 29.81
C CYS A 256 -22.72 18.48 30.56
N ARG A 257 -23.71 19.34 30.89
CA ARG A 257 -24.94 18.91 31.57
C ARG A 257 -25.73 17.85 30.81
N GLY A 258 -25.79 17.94 29.48
CA GLY A 258 -26.49 16.97 28.62
C GLY A 258 -25.63 15.81 28.12
N ALA A 259 -24.35 15.73 28.49
CA ALA A 259 -23.42 14.76 27.91
C ALA A 259 -23.79 13.31 28.24
N ARG A 260 -24.23 13.06 29.48
CA ARG A 260 -24.62 11.72 29.93
C ARG A 260 -25.84 11.17 29.19
N THR A 261 -26.88 11.99 29.03
CA THR A 261 -28.08 11.60 28.28
C THR A 261 -27.75 11.29 26.82
N ARG A 262 -26.90 12.09 26.16
CA ARG A 262 -26.46 11.80 24.78
C ARG A 262 -25.63 10.51 24.69
N TYR A 263 -24.81 10.23 25.70
CA TYR A 263 -24.06 8.98 25.76
C TYR A 263 -24.98 7.76 25.93
N GLU A 264 -25.99 7.85 26.78
CA GLU A 264 -27.00 6.80 26.96
C GLU A 264 -27.78 6.54 25.66
N MET A 265 -28.23 7.59 24.97
CA MET A 265 -28.84 7.47 23.63
C MET A 265 -27.91 6.79 22.61
N TYR A 266 -26.63 7.17 22.60
CA TYR A 266 -25.63 6.57 21.71
C TYR A 266 -25.44 5.06 21.98
N LEU A 267 -25.44 4.64 23.25
CA LEU A 267 -25.36 3.23 23.63
C LEU A 267 -26.60 2.44 23.15
N GLU A 268 -27.79 3.02 23.26
CA GLU A 268 -29.01 2.41 22.75
C GLU A 268 -28.98 2.27 21.22
N ASP A 269 -28.52 3.30 20.51
CA ASP A 269 -28.40 3.26 19.04
C ASP A 269 -27.34 2.24 18.59
N GLN A 270 -26.21 2.15 19.29
CA GLN A 270 -25.21 1.09 19.09
C GLN A 270 -25.81 -0.31 19.26
N LYS A 271 -26.63 -0.50 20.30
CA LYS A 271 -27.30 -1.78 20.56
C LYS A 271 -28.27 -2.13 19.43
N LYS A 272 -29.12 -1.19 19.01
CA LYS A 272 -30.06 -1.37 17.89
C LYS A 272 -29.32 -1.69 16.59
N LEU A 273 -28.21 -1.01 16.31
CA LEU A 273 -27.41 -1.27 15.10
C LEU A 273 -26.76 -2.66 15.11
N ARG A 274 -26.26 -3.14 16.26
CA ARG A 274 -25.73 -4.50 16.41
C ARG A 274 -26.81 -5.57 16.22
N GLU A 275 -28.01 -5.33 16.75
CA GLU A 275 -29.15 -6.21 16.57
C GLU A 275 -29.59 -6.26 15.09
N GLN A 276 -29.65 -5.11 14.41
CA GLN A 276 -29.98 -5.03 12.98
C GLN A 276 -28.93 -5.74 12.11
N THR A 277 -27.64 -5.46 12.31
CA THR A 277 -26.55 -6.10 11.55
C THR A 277 -26.50 -7.61 11.76
N THR A 278 -26.79 -8.09 12.97
CA THR A 278 -26.88 -9.54 13.25
C THR A 278 -28.08 -10.17 12.54
N LYS A 279 -29.25 -9.51 12.54
CA LYS A 279 -30.44 -9.95 11.78
C LYS A 279 -30.17 -9.96 10.28
N GLU A 280 -29.52 -8.93 9.74
CA GLU A 280 -29.14 -8.85 8.33
C GLU A 280 -28.14 -9.93 7.92
N LYS A 281 -27.14 -10.22 8.76
CA LYS A 281 -26.18 -11.30 8.51
C LYS A 281 -26.85 -12.66 8.45
N LYS A 282 -27.71 -12.98 9.43
CA LYS A 282 -28.52 -14.22 9.43
C LYS A 282 -29.40 -14.31 8.19
N ARG A 283 -30.03 -13.19 7.77
CA ARG A 283 -30.83 -13.13 6.54
C ARG A 283 -30.01 -13.40 5.28
N LYS A 284 -28.78 -12.86 5.19
CA LYS A 284 -27.87 -13.12 4.06
C LYS A 284 -27.46 -14.59 4.00
N GLU A 285 -27.14 -15.20 5.14
CA GLU A 285 -26.78 -16.63 5.23
C GLU A 285 -27.94 -17.52 4.78
N LEU A 286 -29.16 -17.31 5.31
CA LEU A 286 -30.36 -18.05 4.88
C LEU A 286 -30.69 -17.84 3.40
N SER A 287 -30.49 -16.62 2.86
CA SER A 287 -30.72 -16.35 1.44
C SER A 287 -29.74 -17.09 0.53
N GLN A 288 -28.48 -17.25 0.95
CA GLN A 288 -27.49 -18.04 0.21
C GLN A 288 -27.83 -19.53 0.25
N GLU A 289 -28.31 -20.03 1.39
CA GLU A 289 -28.74 -21.41 1.55
C GLU A 289 -29.96 -21.75 0.68
N ILE A 290 -30.97 -20.87 0.64
CA ILE A 290 -32.10 -21.00 -0.29
C ILE A 290 -31.62 -21.08 -1.74
N GLN A 291 -30.65 -20.25 -2.13
CA GLN A 291 -30.13 -20.27 -3.50
C GLN A 291 -29.43 -21.59 -3.82
N LYS A 292 -28.63 -22.13 -2.88
CA LYS A 292 -27.99 -23.45 -3.03
C LYS A 292 -29.03 -24.56 -3.22
N VAL A 293 -30.06 -24.61 -2.36
CA VAL A 293 -31.12 -25.64 -2.46
C VAL A 293 -31.91 -25.49 -3.76
N LYS A 294 -32.23 -24.26 -4.19
CA LYS A 294 -32.88 -24.01 -5.51
C LYS A 294 -32.06 -24.53 -6.68
N THR A 295 -30.75 -24.27 -6.68
CA THR A 295 -29.87 -24.77 -7.77
C THR A 295 -29.76 -26.30 -7.77
N LYS A 296 -29.70 -26.93 -6.58
CA LYS A 296 -29.71 -28.40 -6.47
C LYS A 296 -31.02 -28.99 -6.99
N ARG A 297 -32.17 -28.43 -6.57
CA ARG A 297 -33.49 -28.81 -7.07
C ARG A 297 -33.58 -28.75 -8.58
N GLN A 298 -33.14 -27.63 -9.18
CA GLN A 298 -33.18 -27.46 -10.63
C GLN A 298 -32.37 -28.54 -11.36
N LYS A 299 -31.17 -28.86 -10.87
CA LYS A 299 -30.31 -29.91 -11.45
C LYS A 299 -30.95 -31.30 -11.38
N VAL A 300 -31.51 -31.67 -10.23
CA VAL A 300 -32.18 -32.96 -10.05
C VAL A 300 -33.40 -33.06 -10.96
N MET A 301 -34.20 -31.98 -11.05
CA MET A 301 -35.37 -31.91 -11.93
C MET A 301 -34.99 -32.05 -13.41
N THR A 302 -34.00 -31.31 -13.91
CA THR A 302 -33.52 -31.46 -15.29
C THR A 302 -33.00 -32.87 -15.58
N SER A 303 -32.36 -33.50 -14.59
CA SER A 303 -31.86 -34.86 -14.72
C SER A 303 -32.98 -35.92 -14.71
N ALA A 304 -34.07 -35.66 -14.00
CA ALA A 304 -35.27 -36.50 -14.05
C ALA A 304 -35.96 -36.39 -15.42
N GLU A 305 -36.09 -35.17 -15.96
CA GLU A 305 -36.67 -34.93 -17.28
C GLU A 305 -35.87 -35.58 -18.41
N THR A 306 -34.53 -35.55 -18.37
CA THR A 306 -33.70 -36.23 -19.38
C THR A 306 -33.85 -37.75 -19.28
N MET A 307 -33.84 -38.30 -18.06
CA MET A 307 -34.05 -39.74 -17.87
C MET A 307 -35.45 -40.20 -18.30
N GLU A 308 -36.46 -39.37 -18.13
CA GLU A 308 -37.84 -39.65 -18.57
C GLU A 308 -37.96 -39.66 -20.10
N LYS A 309 -37.27 -38.73 -20.79
CA LYS A 309 -37.17 -38.73 -22.27
C LYS A 309 -36.42 -39.96 -22.78
N GLU A 310 -35.27 -40.28 -22.20
CA GLU A 310 -34.48 -41.46 -22.58
C GLU A 310 -35.25 -42.76 -22.32
N ALA A 311 -36.00 -42.85 -21.22
CA ALA A 311 -36.86 -44.00 -20.93
C ALA A 311 -37.99 -44.15 -21.96
N HIS A 312 -38.58 -43.04 -22.42
CA HIS A 312 -39.63 -43.05 -23.44
C HIS A 312 -39.07 -43.45 -24.82
N GLU A 313 -37.93 -42.89 -25.22
CA GLU A 313 -37.23 -43.25 -26.46
C GLU A 313 -36.86 -44.75 -26.48
N MET A 314 -36.32 -45.27 -25.38
CA MET A 314 -36.02 -46.70 -25.23
C MET A 314 -37.27 -47.57 -25.35
N ALA A 315 -38.42 -47.14 -24.80
CA ALA A 315 -39.67 -47.87 -24.93
C ALA A 315 -40.17 -47.93 -26.39
N VAL A 316 -40.08 -46.81 -27.12
CA VAL A 316 -40.43 -46.76 -28.55
C VAL A 316 -39.49 -47.62 -29.40
N MET A 317 -38.21 -47.71 -29.03
CA MET A 317 -37.25 -48.59 -29.72
C MET A 317 -37.52 -50.09 -29.47
N VAL A 318 -38.03 -50.46 -28.30
CA VAL A 318 -38.47 -51.84 -28.00
C VAL A 318 -39.60 -52.26 -28.93
N GLU A 319 -40.60 -51.39 -29.15
CA GLU A 319 -41.73 -51.67 -30.05
C GLU A 319 -41.27 -51.91 -31.50
N LYS A 320 -40.21 -51.23 -31.94
CA LYS A 320 -39.69 -51.33 -33.32
C LYS A 320 -38.72 -52.49 -33.54
N LYS A 321 -37.94 -52.89 -32.53
CA LYS A 321 -36.82 -53.85 -32.67
C LYS A 321 -37.01 -55.17 -31.90
N HIS A 322 -38.06 -55.28 -31.08
CA HIS A 322 -38.36 -56.44 -30.22
C HIS A 322 -37.20 -56.88 -29.29
N ASP A 323 -36.32 -55.96 -28.92
CA ASP A 323 -35.21 -56.21 -27.99
C ASP A 323 -35.65 -55.97 -26.54
N PHE A 324 -35.92 -57.06 -25.82
CA PHE A 324 -36.36 -57.03 -24.43
C PHE A 324 -35.30 -56.53 -23.43
N THR A 325 -34.03 -56.44 -23.82
CA THR A 325 -32.99 -55.87 -22.96
C THR A 325 -33.15 -54.35 -22.78
N LEU A 326 -33.66 -53.67 -23.81
CA LEU A 326 -33.99 -52.24 -23.78
C LEU A 326 -35.20 -51.96 -22.87
N LEU A 327 -36.12 -52.92 -22.74
CA LEU A 327 -37.27 -52.81 -21.84
C LEU A 327 -36.84 -52.82 -20.36
N SER A 328 -35.89 -53.69 -20.02
CA SER A 328 -35.31 -53.75 -18.66
C SER A 328 -34.58 -52.44 -18.30
N LYS A 329 -33.84 -51.86 -19.26
CA LYS A 329 -33.18 -50.55 -19.09
C LYS A 329 -34.19 -49.41 -18.96
N SER A 330 -35.23 -49.37 -19.79
CA SER A 330 -36.31 -48.37 -19.70
C SER A 330 -37.00 -48.41 -18.33
N ASN A 331 -37.31 -49.61 -17.81
CA ASN A 331 -37.91 -49.77 -16.48
C ASN A 331 -36.98 -49.33 -15.35
N ALA A 332 -35.67 -49.60 -15.44
CA ALA A 332 -34.69 -49.11 -14.48
C ALA A 332 -34.61 -47.57 -14.47
N TYR A 333 -34.66 -46.93 -15.64
CA TYR A 333 -34.69 -45.48 -15.76
C TYR A 333 -35.99 -44.88 -15.20
N ARG A 334 -37.15 -45.50 -15.45
CA ARG A 334 -38.43 -45.08 -14.85
C ARG A 334 -38.42 -45.15 -13.32
N LYS A 335 -37.81 -46.19 -12.76
CA LYS A 335 -37.60 -46.29 -11.30
C LYS A 335 -36.68 -45.17 -10.79
N GLY A 336 -35.56 -44.91 -11.47
CA GLY A 336 -34.67 -43.80 -11.12
C GLY A 336 -35.32 -42.41 -11.25
N VAL A 337 -36.26 -42.22 -12.18
CA VAL A 337 -37.08 -41.00 -12.28
C VAL A 337 -38.01 -40.85 -11.07
N ALA A 338 -38.62 -41.94 -10.59
CA ALA A 338 -39.45 -41.91 -9.39
C ALA A 338 -38.62 -41.50 -8.15
N ASP A 339 -37.44 -42.10 -7.96
CA ASP A 339 -36.52 -41.77 -6.87
C ASP A 339 -36.08 -40.29 -6.93
N LYS A 340 -35.79 -39.75 -8.13
CA LYS A 340 -35.44 -38.33 -8.30
C LYS A 340 -36.63 -37.40 -8.08
N LYS A 341 -37.85 -37.80 -8.42
CA LYS A 341 -39.08 -37.04 -8.13
C LYS A 341 -39.33 -36.97 -6.62
N GLU A 342 -39.03 -38.03 -5.87
CA GLU A 342 -39.04 -38.02 -4.40
C GLU A 342 -37.95 -37.09 -3.82
N GLU A 343 -36.73 -37.09 -4.37
CA GLU A 343 -35.68 -36.16 -3.96
C GLU A 343 -36.08 -34.69 -4.21
N VAL A 344 -36.73 -34.39 -5.34
CA VAL A 344 -37.27 -33.05 -5.62
C VAL A 344 -38.34 -32.65 -4.62
N ALA A 345 -39.25 -33.56 -4.24
CA ALA A 345 -40.27 -33.29 -3.23
C ALA A 345 -39.67 -33.01 -1.84
N ALA A 346 -38.60 -33.73 -1.46
CA ALA A 346 -37.86 -33.48 -0.23
C ALA A 346 -37.17 -32.09 -0.25
N LEU A 347 -36.57 -31.71 -1.39
CA LEU A 347 -35.97 -30.38 -1.57
C LEU A 347 -37.01 -29.26 -1.55
N ASP A 348 -38.21 -29.49 -2.09
CA ASP A 348 -39.32 -28.54 -2.04
C ASP A 348 -39.85 -28.31 -0.62
N LYS A 349 -39.88 -29.37 0.21
CA LYS A 349 -40.19 -29.24 1.64
C LYS A 349 -39.13 -28.42 2.38
N ALA A 350 -37.85 -28.71 2.17
CA ALA A 350 -36.75 -27.96 2.77
C ALA A 350 -36.74 -26.48 2.34
N LEU A 351 -37.10 -26.18 1.09
CA LEU A 351 -37.23 -24.79 0.62
C LEU A 351 -38.36 -24.03 1.32
N LYS A 352 -39.50 -24.68 1.59
CA LYS A 352 -40.60 -24.07 2.34
C LYS A 352 -40.18 -23.75 3.79
N GLU A 353 -39.54 -24.68 4.47
CA GLU A 353 -39.05 -24.50 5.85
C GLU A 353 -38.01 -23.36 5.96
N LEU A 354 -37.09 -23.26 4.99
CA LEU A 354 -36.12 -22.17 4.91
C LEU A 354 -36.80 -20.81 4.59
N GLN A 355 -37.81 -20.79 3.73
CA GLN A 355 -38.57 -19.57 3.40
C GLN A 355 -39.39 -19.06 4.59
N GLU A 356 -40.00 -19.97 5.36
CA GLU A 356 -40.69 -19.63 6.61
C GLU A 356 -39.73 -19.05 7.65
N SER A 357 -38.53 -19.63 7.77
CA SER A 357 -37.47 -19.13 8.66
C SER A 357 -37.01 -17.72 8.29
N VAL A 358 -36.93 -17.39 6.99
CA VAL A 358 -36.65 -16.03 6.52
C VAL A 358 -37.80 -15.06 6.83
N ASN A 359 -39.06 -15.50 6.70
CA ASN A 359 -40.21 -14.64 6.97
C ASN A 359 -40.36 -14.34 8.47
N LYS A 360 -40.01 -15.29 9.35
CA LYS A 360 -39.93 -15.07 10.81
C LYS A 360 -38.88 -14.04 11.22
N LEU A 361 -37.84 -13.83 10.40
CA LEU A 361 -36.82 -12.80 10.64
C LEU A 361 -37.20 -11.41 10.11
N LYS A 362 -38.31 -11.29 9.36
CA LYS A 362 -38.84 -10.01 8.86
C LYS A 362 -39.81 -9.32 9.83
N GLN A 363 -40.45 -10.09 10.71
CA GLN A 363 -41.21 -9.61 11.85
C GLN A 363 -40.25 -9.28 13.00
#